data_AF-A0A3N2Q7T9-F1
#
_entry.id   AF-A0A3N2Q7T9-F1
#
_cell.length_a   1.000
_cell.length_b   1.000
_cell.length_c   1.000
_cell.angle_alpha   90.00
_cell.angle_beta   90.00
_cell.angle_gamma   90.00
#
_symmetry.space_group_name_H-M   'P 1'
#
loop_
_entity.id
_entity.type
_entity.pdbx_description
1 polymer ?
#
loop_
_entity_poly.entity_id
_entity_poly.type
_entity_poly.pdbx_seq_one_letter_code
_entity_poly.pdbx_strand_id
1 'polypeptide(L)'
;MSYPVTKAAKWAVSELRGVVVSAGLMQKTVRVRVGGQKYNPRIQKMFTTPKSYLVHDPNSSLHTGDVVSIVPGWPTSKHKRHVVKQIIAPFGVPMEERHPVPTEEERIALRDKWKAEKDTRREARKRATGGANATTIVASRS
;
A
#
# COMPACT_ATOMS: atom_id res chain seq x y z
N MET A 1 -10.29 -9.74 -7.68
CA MET A 1 -11.00 -8.57 -8.22
C MET A 1 -10.07 -7.37 -8.20
N SER A 2 -9.84 -6.76 -9.37
CA SER A 2 -9.06 -5.54 -9.50
C SER A 2 -10.00 -4.37 -9.29
N TYR A 3 -9.70 -3.51 -8.33
CA TYR A 3 -10.26 -2.16 -8.34
C TYR A 3 -9.31 -1.30 -9.16
N PRO A 4 -9.70 -0.81 -10.35
CA PRO A 4 -9.12 0.42 -10.85
C PRO A 4 -9.50 1.51 -9.84
N VAL A 5 -8.52 2.19 -9.25
CA VAL A 5 -8.80 3.56 -8.81
C VAL A 5 -8.87 4.33 -10.12
N THR A 6 -10.06 4.42 -10.72
CA THR A 6 -10.26 5.31 -11.85
C THR A 6 -9.86 6.71 -11.39
N LYS A 7 -9.18 7.48 -12.25
CA LYS A 7 -8.86 8.90 -11.99
C LYS A 7 -10.12 9.69 -11.54
N ALA A 8 -11.29 9.24 -11.99
CA ALA A 8 -12.62 9.77 -11.68
C ALA A 8 -13.16 9.43 -10.28
N ALA A 9 -12.62 8.43 -9.57
CA ALA A 9 -13.10 8.00 -8.25
C ALA A 9 -12.04 8.22 -7.15
N LYS A 10 -11.37 9.38 -7.17
CA LYS A 10 -10.54 9.84 -6.03
C LYS A 10 -11.48 10.31 -4.92
N TRP A 11 -11.98 9.38 -4.12
CA TRP A 11 -12.68 9.72 -2.88
C TRP A 11 -11.71 10.48 -1.98
N ALA A 12 -12.18 11.54 -1.33
CA ALA A 12 -11.38 12.32 -0.40
C ALA A 12 -11.01 11.43 0.80
N VAL A 13 -9.82 10.85 0.75
CA VAL A 13 -9.30 10.00 1.83
C VAL A 13 -8.79 10.89 2.95
N SER A 14 -9.31 10.71 4.17
CA SER A 14 -8.76 11.39 5.34
C SER A 14 -7.36 10.88 5.66
N GLU A 15 -6.43 11.82 5.77
CA GLU A 15 -5.07 11.55 6.25
C GLU A 15 -5.07 11.30 7.75
N LEU A 16 -4.27 10.33 8.19
CA LEU A 16 -4.06 10.02 9.60
C LEU A 16 -2.63 10.40 9.97
N ARG A 17 -2.47 11.18 11.03
CA ARG A 17 -1.15 11.52 11.58
C ARG A 17 -0.83 10.59 12.73
N GLY A 18 0.41 10.11 12.78
CA GLY A 18 0.84 9.17 13.81
C GLY A 18 2.34 9.16 13.99
N VAL A 19 2.77 8.36 14.97
CA VAL A 19 4.19 8.18 15.30
C VAL A 19 4.60 6.74 14.97
N VAL A 20 5.77 6.58 14.37
CA VAL A 20 6.34 5.27 14.08
C VAL A 20 6.81 4.63 15.39
N VAL A 21 6.20 3.50 15.76
CA VAL A 21 6.53 2.74 16.98
C VAL A 21 7.67 1.74 16.74
N SER A 22 7.72 1.14 15.55
CA SER A 22 8.77 0.21 15.19
C SER A 22 9.04 0.22 13.69
N ALA A 23 10.29 0.46 13.33
CA ALA A 23 10.85 0.32 11.99
C ALA A 23 11.96 -0.76 11.96
N GLY A 24 12.30 -1.29 10.79
CA GLY A 24 13.41 -2.23 10.60
C GLY A 24 13.13 -3.71 10.93
N LEU A 25 12.07 -4.02 11.69
CA LEU A 25 11.71 -5.41 12.01
C LEU A 25 11.12 -6.19 10.83
N MET A 26 10.57 -5.49 9.84
CA MET A 26 9.92 -6.07 8.67
C MET A 26 10.29 -5.30 7.41
N GLN A 27 10.44 -6.01 6.30
CA GLN A 27 10.73 -5.40 5.01
C GLN A 27 9.58 -4.52 4.54
N LYS A 28 9.90 -3.28 4.12
CA LYS A 28 8.95 -2.33 3.50
C LYS A 28 7.67 -2.08 4.31
N THR A 29 7.78 -2.17 5.64
CA THR A 29 6.65 -2.14 6.57
C THR A 29 7.04 -1.51 7.89
N VAL A 30 6.23 -0.58 8.37
CA VAL A 30 6.38 0.02 9.70
C VAL A 30 5.09 -0.10 10.51
N ARG A 31 5.22 -0.07 11.84
CA ARG A 31 4.07 -0.01 12.75
C ARG A 31 3.87 1.43 13.22
N VAL A 32 2.74 2.03 12.87
CA VAL A 32 2.42 3.43 13.19
C VAL A 32 1.28 3.47 14.19
N ARG A 33 1.46 4.25 15.26
CA ARG A 33 0.42 4.54 16.26
C ARG A 33 -0.25 5.86 15.92
N VAL A 34 -1.57 5.80 15.76
CA VAL A 34 -2.44 6.93 15.45
C VAL A 34 -3.31 7.24 16.67
N GLY A 35 -3.57 8.54 16.88
CA GLY A 35 -4.49 9.01 17.90
C GLY A 35 -5.92 8.54 17.62
N GLY A 36 -6.65 8.17 18.67
CA GLY A 36 -8.05 7.83 18.59
C GLY A 36 -8.74 8.16 19.90
N GLN A 37 -10.04 8.41 19.85
CA GLN A 37 -10.86 8.63 21.02
C GLN A 37 -12.07 7.71 20.98
N LYS A 38 -12.49 7.27 22.16
CA LYS A 38 -13.71 6.50 22.34
C LYS A 38 -14.56 7.18 23.41
N TYR A 39 -15.81 7.47 23.05
CA TYR A 39 -16.78 7.98 24.00
C TYR A 39 -17.30 6.86 24.90
N ASN A 40 -17.35 7.09 26.21
CA ASN A 40 -18.02 6.21 27.15
C ASN A 40 -19.39 6.83 27.54
N PRO A 41 -20.53 6.25 27.14
CA PRO A 41 -21.84 6.84 27.39
C PRO A 41 -22.25 6.83 28.87
N ARG A 42 -21.74 5.88 29.68
CA ARG A 42 -22.06 5.82 31.12
C ARG A 42 -21.40 6.95 31.89
N ILE A 43 -20.14 7.26 31.56
CA ILE A 43 -19.34 8.29 32.25
C ILE A 43 -19.45 9.65 31.52
N GLN A 44 -20.02 9.66 30.31
CA GLN A 44 -20.15 10.83 29.43
C GLN A 44 -18.82 11.54 29.16
N LYS A 45 -17.74 10.76 29.04
CA LYS A 45 -16.37 11.27 28.84
C LYS A 45 -15.68 10.62 27.65
N MET A 46 -14.88 11.40 26.93
CA MET A 46 -13.98 10.93 25.88
C MET A 46 -12.70 10.35 26.48
N PHE A 47 -12.35 9.13 26.08
CA PHE A 47 -11.11 8.45 26.47
C PHE A 47 -10.18 8.27 25.28
N THR A 48 -8.90 8.57 25.46
CA THR A 48 -7.87 8.36 24.43
C THR A 48 -7.63 6.87 24.23
N THR A 49 -8.00 6.37 23.05
CA THR A 49 -7.81 4.98 22.63
C THR A 49 -6.99 4.96 21.34
N PRO A 50 -5.65 4.90 21.44
CA PRO A 50 -4.77 4.91 20.28
C PRO A 50 -4.92 3.60 19.48
N LYS A 51 -4.76 3.68 18.16
CA LYS A 51 -4.79 2.52 17.25
C LYS A 51 -3.44 2.36 16.58
N SER A 52 -3.02 1.11 16.38
CA SER A 52 -1.79 0.81 15.65
C SER A 52 -2.10 0.19 14.30
N TYR A 53 -1.42 0.67 13.24
CA TYR A 53 -1.58 0.16 11.88
C TYR A 53 -0.25 -0.33 11.33
N LEU A 54 -0.32 -1.37 10.50
CA LEU A 54 0.79 -1.78 9.65
C LEU A 54 0.71 -0.98 8.36
N VAL A 55 1.76 -0.19 8.12
CA VAL A 55 1.85 0.77 7.02
C VAL A 55 2.90 0.29 6.03
N HIS A 56 2.59 0.39 4.75
CA HIS A 56 3.53 0.10 3.69
C HIS A 56 4.43 1.30 3.44
N ASP A 57 5.74 1.07 3.52
CA ASP A 57 6.79 1.99 3.12
C ASP A 57 7.61 1.34 1.99
N PRO A 58 7.48 1.78 0.73
CA PRO A 58 8.12 1.11 -0.40
C PRO A 58 9.65 1.22 -0.40
N ASN A 59 10.20 2.34 0.10
CA ASN A 59 11.63 2.64 0.07
C ASN A 59 12.31 2.46 1.43
N SER A 60 11.56 2.09 2.47
CA SER A 60 12.07 1.87 3.84
C SER A 60 12.80 3.10 4.37
N SER A 61 12.22 4.28 4.16
CA SER A 61 12.77 5.59 4.51
C SER A 61 12.56 5.99 5.97
N LEU A 62 11.69 5.26 6.68
CA LEU A 62 11.24 5.61 8.03
C LEU A 62 12.06 4.96 9.14
N HIS A 63 12.27 5.72 10.21
CA HIS A 63 12.90 5.29 11.45
C HIS A 63 11.90 5.31 12.61
N THR A 64 12.26 4.62 13.69
CA THR A 64 11.46 4.61 14.92
C THR A 64 11.46 6.01 15.54
N GLY A 65 10.27 6.52 15.90
CA GLY A 65 10.11 7.87 16.47
C GLY A 65 9.67 8.95 15.47
N ASP A 66 9.72 8.67 14.17
CA ASP A 66 9.27 9.63 13.15
C ASP A 66 7.77 9.96 13.28
N VAL A 67 7.42 11.22 13.02
CA VAL A 67 6.03 11.66 12.86
C VAL A 67 5.67 11.63 11.38
N VAL A 68 4.61 10.88 11.03
CA VAL A 68 4.25 10.60 9.64
C VAL A 68 2.78 10.88 9.37
N SER A 69 2.48 11.27 8.12
CA SER A 69 1.12 11.24 7.57
C SER A 69 0.93 9.95 6.77
N ILE A 70 -0.11 9.20 7.10
CA ILE A 70 -0.47 7.95 6.44
C ILE A 70 -1.85 8.06 5.81
N VAL A 71 -2.04 7.34 4.70
CA VAL A 71 -3.29 7.32 3.93
C VAL A 71 -3.82 5.88 3.88
N PRO A 72 -5.10 5.63 4.24
CA PRO A 72 -5.74 4.34 4.04
C PRO A 72 -6.07 4.10 2.55
N GLY A 73 -6.49 2.88 2.21
CA GLY A 73 -6.92 2.54 0.84
C GLY A 73 -5.81 1.94 -0.04
N TRP A 74 -4.67 1.58 0.55
CA TRP A 74 -3.57 0.89 -0.16
C TRP A 74 -3.37 -0.54 0.36
N PRO A 75 -4.24 -1.50 -0.01
CA PRO A 75 -4.11 -2.89 0.42
C PRO A 75 -2.90 -3.56 -0.24
N THR A 76 -1.83 -3.76 0.53
CA THR A 76 -0.60 -4.43 0.07
C THR A 76 -0.50 -5.87 0.59
N SER A 77 -1.03 -6.12 1.79
CA SER A 77 -1.06 -7.44 2.43
C SER A 77 -2.35 -7.58 3.25
N LYS A 78 -2.56 -8.73 3.91
CA LYS A 78 -3.77 -9.04 4.70
C LYS A 78 -4.10 -7.94 5.72
N HIS A 79 -3.10 -7.47 6.46
CA HIS A 79 -3.27 -6.44 7.51
C HIS A 79 -2.74 -5.05 7.11
N LYS A 80 -1.93 -4.96 6.04
CA LYS A 80 -1.36 -3.70 5.54
C LYS A 80 -2.33 -3.03 4.58
N ARG A 81 -3.08 -2.05 5.08
CA ARG A 81 -4.09 -1.27 4.33
C ARG A 81 -3.75 0.21 4.18
N HIS A 82 -2.67 0.64 4.81
CA HIS A 82 -2.22 2.02 4.85
C HIS A 82 -0.87 2.15 4.15
N VAL A 83 -0.59 3.34 3.62
CA VAL A 83 0.67 3.70 2.97
C VAL A 83 1.15 5.04 3.50
N VAL A 84 2.47 5.22 3.56
CA VAL A 84 3.09 6.49 3.95
C VAL A 84 2.84 7.52 2.84
N LYS A 85 2.35 8.71 3.21
CA LYS A 85 2.21 9.85 2.29
C LYS A 85 3.43 10.76 2.38
N GLN A 86 3.79 11.17 3.59
CA GLN A 86 4.90 12.09 3.84
C GLN A 86 5.43 11.94 5.27
N ILE A 87 6.69 12.32 5.46
CA ILE A 87 7.32 12.48 6.77
C ILE A 87 7.04 13.92 7.22
N ILE A 88 6.43 14.08 8.39
CA ILE A 88 6.11 15.41 8.95
C ILE A 88 7.30 15.91 9.78
N ALA A 89 7.84 15.05 10.63
CA ALA A 89 8.99 15.36 11.47
C ALA A 89 9.91 14.12 11.54
N PRO A 90 11.11 14.19 10.94
CA PRO A 90 12.10 13.13 11.07
C PRO A 90 12.72 13.15 12.48
N PHE A 91 12.96 11.98 13.04
CA PHE A 91 13.72 11.79 14.28
C PHE A 91 15.14 11.28 13.96
N GLY A 92 16.14 11.91 14.56
CA GLY A 92 17.55 11.53 14.36
C GLY A 92 18.08 11.99 13.00
N VAL A 93 18.10 11.09 12.02
CA VAL A 93 18.69 11.35 10.69
C VAL A 93 17.86 12.39 9.92
N PRO A 94 18.46 13.42 9.31
CA PRO A 94 17.77 14.40 8.46
C PRO A 94 17.03 13.77 7.26
N MET A 95 16.24 14.57 6.55
CA MET A 95 15.42 14.06 5.44
C MET A 95 16.26 13.78 4.18
N GLU A 96 17.36 14.50 4.02
CA GLU A 96 18.24 14.49 2.84
C GLU A 96 19.01 13.18 2.70
N GLU A 97 19.43 12.58 3.82
CA GLU A 97 20.17 11.32 3.84
C GLU A 97 19.27 10.10 3.61
N ARG A 98 17.95 10.28 3.72
CA ARG A 98 16.97 9.21 3.61
C ARG A 98 16.55 9.03 2.16
N HIS A 99 16.18 7.80 1.80
CA HIS A 99 15.53 7.56 0.51
C HIS A 99 14.21 8.34 0.43
N PRO A 100 13.89 9.00 -0.69
CA PRO A 100 12.64 9.75 -0.82
C PRO A 100 11.44 8.81 -0.78
N VAL A 101 10.35 9.23 -0.14
CA VAL A 101 9.07 8.49 -0.17
C VAL A 101 8.42 8.70 -1.54
N PRO A 102 8.08 7.65 -2.30
CA PRO A 102 7.47 7.79 -3.61
C PRO A 102 6.13 8.52 -3.58
N THR A 103 5.92 9.35 -4.59
CA THR A 103 4.66 10.10 -4.75
C THR A 103 3.47 9.15 -4.96
N GLU A 104 2.25 9.66 -4.79
CA GLU A 104 1.05 8.85 -5.02
C GLU A 104 0.99 8.33 -6.47
N GLU A 105 1.39 9.17 -7.43
CA GLU A 105 1.37 8.87 -8.85
C GLU A 105 2.38 7.77 -9.21
N GLU A 106 3.61 7.87 -8.70
CA GLU A 106 4.63 6.84 -8.86
C GLU A 106 4.16 5.50 -8.30
N ARG A 107 3.54 5.48 -7.11
CA ARG A 107 3.01 4.26 -6.51
C ARG A 107 1.92 3.62 -7.37
N ILE A 108 1.05 4.42 -7.96
CA ILE A 108 -0.02 3.95 -8.87
C ILE A 108 0.61 3.40 -10.15
N ALA A 109 1.52 4.15 -10.78
CA ALA A 109 2.21 3.73 -12.01
C ALA A 109 2.96 2.41 -11.83
N LEU A 110 3.68 2.24 -10.71
CA LEU A 110 4.35 0.97 -10.37
C LEU A 110 3.36 -0.19 -10.28
N ARG A 111 2.20 0.03 -9.67
CA ARG A 111 1.15 -1.00 -9.52
C ARG A 111 0.52 -1.36 -10.86
N ASP A 112 0.29 -0.38 -11.72
CA ASP A 112 -0.31 -0.59 -13.05
C ASP A 112 0.67 -1.27 -14.00
N LYS A 113 1.96 -0.92 -13.94
CA LYS A 113 3.03 -1.62 -14.66
C LYS A 113 3.08 -3.11 -14.29
N TRP A 114 3.10 -3.43 -12.99
CA TRP A 114 3.11 -4.82 -12.54
C TRP A 114 1.88 -5.62 -13.00
N LYS A 115 0.71 -4.97 -13.07
CA LYS A 115 -0.50 -5.58 -13.62
C LYS A 115 -0.38 -5.81 -15.13
N ALA A 116 0.06 -4.81 -15.89
CA ALA A 116 0.25 -4.92 -17.34
C ALA A 116 1.24 -6.04 -17.70
N GLU A 117 2.36 -6.14 -16.99
CA GLU A 117 3.32 -7.25 -17.11
C GLU A 117 2.67 -8.62 -16.78
N LYS A 118 1.81 -8.65 -15.76
CA LYS A 118 1.09 -9.88 -15.41
C LYS A 118 0.08 -10.29 -16.47
N ASP A 119 -0.63 -9.34 -17.08
CA ASP A 119 -1.67 -9.59 -18.07
C ASP A 119 -1.05 -9.96 -19.42
N THR A 120 0.03 -9.30 -19.86
CA THR A 120 0.83 -9.72 -21.03
C THR A 120 1.35 -11.15 -20.87
N ARG A 121 1.87 -11.51 -19.68
CA ARG A 121 2.29 -12.89 -19.37
C ARG A 121 1.12 -13.89 -19.45
N ARG A 122 -0.07 -13.51 -18.99
CA ARG A 122 -1.28 -14.36 -19.06
C ARG A 122 -1.78 -14.52 -20.49
N GLU A 123 -1.76 -13.45 -21.28
CA GLU A 123 -2.14 -13.47 -22.69
C GLU A 123 -1.19 -14.35 -23.50
N ALA A 124 0.12 -14.23 -23.29
CA ALA A 124 1.11 -15.10 -23.91
C ALA A 124 0.84 -16.58 -23.57
N ARG A 125 0.57 -16.89 -22.29
CA ARG A 125 0.18 -18.26 -21.87
C ARG A 125 -1.11 -18.72 -22.54
N LYS A 126 -2.14 -17.87 -22.62
CA LYS A 126 -3.42 -18.20 -23.28
C LYS A 126 -3.24 -18.44 -24.77
N ARG A 127 -2.43 -17.62 -25.47
CA ARG A 127 -2.09 -17.81 -26.88
C ARG A 127 -1.32 -19.11 -27.10
N ALA A 128 -0.35 -19.44 -26.25
CA ALA A 128 0.39 -20.70 -26.34
C ALA A 128 -0.51 -21.94 -26.15
N THR A 129 -1.36 -21.95 -25.11
CA THR A 129 -2.29 -23.06 -24.87
C THR A 129 -3.39 -23.14 -25.94
N GLY A 130 -3.93 -22.00 -26.38
CA GLY A 130 -4.94 -21.93 -27.44
C GLY A 130 -4.40 -22.38 -28.80
N GLY A 131 -3.15 -22.01 -29.12
CA GLY A 131 -2.45 -22.47 -30.33
C GLY A 131 -2.17 -23.97 -30.30
N ALA A 132 -1.69 -24.51 -29.17
CA ALA A 132 -1.44 -25.95 -29.02
C ALA A 132 -2.70 -26.79 -29.21
N ASN A 133 -3.84 -26.36 -28.65
CA ASN A 133 -5.12 -27.07 -28.84
C ASN A 133 -5.63 -26.99 -30.28
N ALA A 134 -5.43 -25.86 -30.98
CA ALA A 134 -5.79 -25.72 -32.39
C ALA A 134 -4.94 -26.60 -33.31
N THR A 135 -3.62 -26.70 -33.07
CA THR A 135 -2.72 -27.57 -33.83
C THR A 135 -3.09 -29.05 -33.64
N THR A 136 -3.41 -29.48 -32.42
CA THR A 136 -3.82 -30.87 -32.14
C THR A 136 -5.14 -31.24 -32.84
N ILE A 137 -6.12 -30.33 -32.87
CA ILE A 137 -7.42 -30.58 -33.56
C ILE A 137 -7.25 -30.70 -35.07
N VAL A 138 -6.31 -29.95 -35.67
CA VAL A 138 -6.00 -30.05 -37.11
C VAL A 138 -5.26 -31.36 -37.41
N ALA A 139 -4.34 -31.79 -36.55
CA ALA A 139 -3.60 -33.04 -36.72
C ALA A 139 -4.43 -34.32 -36.50
N SER A 140 -5.55 -34.25 -35.77
CA SER A 140 -6.46 -35.39 -35.53
C SER A 140 -7.61 -35.49 -36.54
N ARG A 141 -7.64 -34.62 -37.55
CA ARG A 141 -8.69 -34.58 -38.60
C ARG A 141 -8.19 -34.98 -39.99
N SER A 142 -6.95 -35.43 -40.09
CA SER A 142 -6.31 -36.01 -41.28
C SER A 142 -6.08 -37.50 -41.10
#